data_AF-A0A922ZKX7-F1
#
_entry.id   AF-A0A922ZKX7-F1
#
_cell.length_a   1.000
_cell.length_b   1.000
_cell.length_c   1.000
_cell.angle_alpha   90.00
_cell.angle_beta   90.00
_cell.angle_gamma   90.00
#
_symmetry.space_group_name_H-M   'P 1'
#
loop_
_entity.id
_entity.type
_entity.pdbx_description
1 polymer ?
#
loop_
_entity_poly.entity_id
_entity_poly.type
_entity_poly.pdbx_seq_one_letter_code
_entity_poly.pdbx_strand_id
1 'polypeptide(L)'
;MTFEKSYINAKFDSLLDERIYREEVKKGQNNVPRSLAATAIVFAFFSRTDKSTKHNQRAQYLIEETLKKYPLWTSSLLPHEESFNLAPTTAYNIGLASWLLWDSLNRETQGKVKEMLIRESNYQLLRNPASGYEKDTKAEENSIVPALLVMTSQFFPEEQKAKLWEDKARCFAYHTITVNSDSAYCGLKTITAYENFNMDNHNFGPHPLYMAAPLVHFADAALVYKAAGKNVPLEFCHNVLPLWERLKSFLKQDYSWSANSSWHPTGLSREISGATFMSIIMNVDWEIENSLLSYKVKNQKYFVEKKVDVVNRQQYYDTDWFNNCIVAKRYVVSWLLHNPKILPKTPLMIN
;
A
#
# COMPACT_ATOMS: atom_id res chain seq x y z
N MET A 1 -7.14 9.50 17.88
CA MET A 1 -6.16 9.76 16.79
C MET A 1 -6.46 11.15 16.28
N THR A 2 -5.56 12.12 16.43
CA THR A 2 -5.82 13.50 15.96
C THR A 2 -5.07 13.71 14.65
N PHE A 3 -5.77 13.68 13.53
CA PHE A 3 -5.17 14.01 12.23
C PHE A 3 -5.12 15.52 12.06
N GLU A 4 -3.99 15.99 11.55
CA GLU A 4 -3.60 17.39 11.66
C GLU A 4 -4.53 18.31 10.84
N LYS A 5 -4.68 19.55 11.31
CA LYS A 5 -5.38 20.64 10.59
C LYS A 5 -4.82 20.89 9.17
N SER A 6 -3.60 20.44 8.88
CA SER A 6 -2.89 20.60 7.61
C SER A 6 -3.66 20.00 6.43
N TYR A 7 -4.02 18.72 6.52
CA TYR A 7 -4.87 18.07 5.51
C TYR A 7 -6.26 18.66 5.50
N ILE A 8 -6.76 19.10 6.66
CA ILE A 8 -8.07 19.73 6.74
C ILE A 8 -8.13 21.07 5.99
N ASN A 9 -7.01 21.69 5.62
CA ASN A 9 -7.02 22.94 4.87
C ASN A 9 -6.38 22.85 3.48
N ALA A 10 -5.88 21.66 3.09
CA ALA A 10 -5.25 21.45 1.80
C ALA A 10 -6.22 21.72 0.64
N LYS A 11 -5.70 22.40 -0.41
CA LYS A 11 -6.42 22.67 -1.66
C LYS A 11 -5.89 21.75 -2.74
N PHE A 12 -6.59 20.64 -2.99
CA PHE A 12 -6.13 19.60 -3.91
C PHE A 12 -6.28 19.97 -5.40
N ASP A 13 -7.07 21.00 -5.73
CA ASP A 13 -7.39 21.36 -7.11
C ASP A 13 -6.14 21.60 -7.98
N SER A 14 -5.09 22.18 -7.39
CA SER A 14 -3.81 22.40 -8.07
C SER A 14 -3.04 21.11 -8.32
N LEU A 15 -3.15 20.10 -7.45
CA LEU A 15 -2.52 18.78 -7.63
C LEU A 15 -3.28 17.91 -8.63
N LEU A 16 -4.51 18.28 -8.93
CA LEU A 16 -5.38 17.61 -9.88
C LEU A 16 -5.31 18.28 -11.28
N ASP A 17 -4.36 19.18 -11.56
CA ASP A 17 -4.16 19.74 -12.92
C ASP A 17 -3.60 18.64 -13.86
N GLU A 18 -4.28 18.41 -14.98
CA GLU A 18 -3.91 17.38 -15.97
C GLU A 18 -2.50 17.60 -16.57
N ARG A 19 -2.06 18.85 -16.69
CA ARG A 19 -0.71 19.17 -17.20
C ARG A 19 0.36 18.69 -16.25
N ILE A 20 0.18 18.97 -14.95
CA ILE A 20 1.08 18.51 -13.88
C ILE A 20 1.12 16.98 -13.87
N TYR A 21 -0.04 16.33 -14.03
CA TYR A 21 -0.11 14.88 -14.17
C TYR A 21 0.72 14.35 -15.34
N ARG A 22 0.55 14.90 -16.55
CA ARG A 22 1.27 14.44 -17.73
C ARG A 22 2.78 14.64 -17.59
N GLU A 23 3.21 15.70 -16.92
CA GLU A 23 4.62 15.94 -16.62
C GLU A 23 5.21 14.92 -15.64
N GLU A 24 4.48 14.55 -14.59
CA GLU A 24 4.92 13.56 -13.61
C GLU A 24 4.89 12.13 -14.16
N VAL A 25 3.88 11.78 -14.97
CA VAL A 25 3.85 10.49 -15.68
C VAL A 25 5.01 10.35 -16.65
N LYS A 26 5.39 11.42 -17.36
CA LYS A 26 6.56 11.42 -18.24
C LYS A 26 7.88 11.16 -17.49
N LYS A 27 7.92 11.44 -16.18
CA LYS A 27 9.08 11.12 -15.32
C LYS A 27 9.01 9.71 -14.72
N GLY A 28 8.01 8.91 -15.13
CA GLY A 28 7.75 7.58 -14.56
C GLY A 28 7.22 7.63 -13.13
N GLN A 29 6.76 8.78 -12.65
CA GLN A 29 6.37 8.97 -11.25
C GLN A 29 4.85 8.83 -11.08
N ASN A 30 4.44 7.82 -10.30
CA ASN A 30 3.04 7.63 -9.89
C ASN A 30 2.75 8.24 -8.51
N ASN A 31 3.61 9.14 -8.03
CA ASN A 31 3.58 9.62 -6.66
C ASN A 31 2.35 10.51 -6.38
N VAL A 32 1.89 11.33 -7.33
CA VAL A 32 0.74 12.24 -7.14
C VAL A 32 -0.54 11.44 -6.90
N PRO A 33 -1.00 10.57 -7.83
CA PRO A 33 -2.22 9.80 -7.61
C PRO A 33 -2.10 8.87 -6.42
N ARG A 34 -0.93 8.29 -6.15
CA ARG A 34 -0.71 7.44 -4.98
C ARG A 34 -0.93 8.22 -3.68
N SER A 35 -0.42 9.46 -3.59
CA SER A 35 -0.63 10.33 -2.43
C SER A 35 -2.07 10.80 -2.29
N LEU A 36 -2.74 11.14 -3.39
CA LEU A 36 -4.16 11.52 -3.39
C LEU A 36 -5.03 10.34 -2.90
N ALA A 37 -4.78 9.14 -3.42
CA ALA A 37 -5.47 7.93 -3.00
C ALA A 37 -5.18 7.57 -1.53
N ALA A 38 -3.93 7.70 -1.08
CA ALA A 38 -3.56 7.52 0.33
C ALA A 38 -4.27 8.54 1.23
N THR A 39 -4.38 9.79 0.78
CA THR A 39 -5.10 10.84 1.50
C THR A 39 -6.61 10.56 1.55
N ALA A 40 -7.19 10.02 0.47
CA ALA A 40 -8.59 9.60 0.44
C ALA A 40 -8.89 8.53 1.50
N ILE A 41 -7.99 7.54 1.69
CA ILE A 41 -8.12 6.54 2.76
C ILE A 41 -8.21 7.21 4.13
N VAL A 42 -7.34 8.19 4.39
CA VAL A 42 -7.31 8.83 5.70
C VAL A 42 -8.60 9.61 5.98
N PHE A 43 -9.11 10.37 5.00
CA PHE A 43 -10.39 11.04 5.17
C PHE A 43 -11.56 10.05 5.28
N ALA A 44 -11.55 8.97 4.51
CA ALA A 44 -12.57 7.92 4.58
C ALA A 44 -12.58 7.25 5.96
N PHE A 45 -11.40 7.00 6.53
CA PHE A 45 -11.23 6.48 7.88
C PHE A 45 -11.86 7.40 8.93
N PHE A 46 -11.50 8.68 8.96
CA PHE A 46 -12.07 9.63 9.93
C PHE A 46 -13.55 9.93 9.70
N SER A 47 -14.02 9.88 8.46
CA SER A 47 -15.46 9.92 8.18
C SER A 47 -16.19 8.80 8.90
N ARG A 48 -15.57 7.62 9.02
CA ARG A 48 -16.19 6.42 9.59
C ARG A 48 -16.04 6.34 11.10
N THR A 49 -14.85 6.65 11.64
CA THR A 49 -14.61 6.60 13.09
C THR A 49 -15.23 7.78 13.83
N ASP A 50 -15.22 8.97 13.21
CA ASP A 50 -15.65 10.21 13.87
C ASP A 50 -17.00 10.72 13.33
N LYS A 51 -17.62 9.99 12.38
CA LYS A 51 -18.87 10.38 11.71
C LYS A 51 -18.84 11.78 11.09
N SER A 52 -17.65 12.22 10.63
CA SER A 52 -17.44 13.57 10.11
C SER A 52 -17.90 13.72 8.65
N THR A 53 -18.97 14.49 8.44
CA THR A 53 -19.47 14.83 7.09
C THR A 53 -18.42 15.56 6.24
N LYS A 54 -17.59 16.41 6.86
CA LYS A 54 -16.51 17.13 6.15
C LYS A 54 -15.43 16.17 5.63
N HIS A 55 -15.08 15.16 6.42
CA HIS A 55 -14.14 14.13 5.98
C HIS A 55 -14.77 13.24 4.92
N ASN A 56 -16.05 12.90 5.04
CA ASN A 56 -16.80 12.17 4.03
C ASN A 56 -16.73 12.86 2.66
N GLN A 57 -17.16 14.12 2.59
CA GLN A 57 -17.18 14.92 1.36
C GLN A 57 -15.79 15.00 0.69
N ARG A 58 -14.73 15.12 1.49
CA ARG A 58 -13.36 15.19 0.96
C ARG A 58 -12.85 13.87 0.41
N ALA A 59 -13.14 12.78 1.11
CA ALA A 59 -12.80 11.46 0.61
C ALA A 59 -13.54 11.16 -0.68
N GLN A 60 -14.85 11.46 -0.76
CA GLN A 60 -15.62 11.32 -2.00
C GLN A 60 -15.02 12.16 -3.14
N TYR A 61 -14.75 13.45 -2.89
CA TYR A 61 -14.09 14.33 -3.86
C TYR A 61 -12.78 13.75 -4.39
N LEU A 62 -11.89 13.29 -3.50
CA LEU A 62 -10.60 12.71 -3.91
C LEU A 62 -10.77 11.40 -4.68
N ILE A 63 -11.71 10.54 -4.29
CA ILE A 63 -12.04 9.31 -5.01
C ILE A 63 -12.53 9.64 -6.42
N GLU A 64 -13.52 10.51 -6.54
CA GLU A 64 -14.17 10.86 -7.81
C GLU A 64 -13.22 11.60 -8.76
N GLU A 65 -12.48 12.58 -8.27
CA GLU A 65 -11.52 13.31 -9.11
C GLU A 65 -10.33 12.44 -9.50
N THR A 66 -9.88 11.52 -8.63
CA THR A 66 -8.86 10.54 -9.03
C THR A 66 -9.43 9.58 -10.09
N LEU A 67 -10.67 9.11 -9.94
CA LEU A 67 -11.34 8.28 -10.95
C LEU A 67 -11.50 8.99 -12.30
N LYS A 68 -11.85 10.27 -12.27
CA LYS A 68 -12.08 11.08 -13.46
C LYS A 68 -10.80 11.45 -14.19
N LYS A 69 -9.74 11.79 -13.46
CA LYS A 69 -8.50 12.35 -14.02
C LYS A 69 -7.44 11.31 -14.34
N TYR A 70 -7.58 10.12 -13.77
CA TYR A 70 -6.72 8.99 -14.06
C TYR A 70 -7.47 7.86 -14.80
N PRO A 71 -8.31 8.14 -15.84
CA PRO A 71 -9.10 7.10 -16.52
C PRO A 71 -8.22 6.13 -17.33
N LEU A 72 -6.93 6.46 -17.49
CA LEU A 72 -5.90 5.68 -18.17
C LEU A 72 -5.12 4.82 -17.16
N TRP A 73 -5.85 4.00 -16.41
CA TRP A 73 -5.34 3.20 -15.30
C TRP A 73 -4.05 2.46 -15.69
N THR A 74 -3.01 2.82 -14.93
CA THR A 74 -1.62 3.05 -15.38
C THR A 74 -0.78 1.80 -15.50
N SER A 75 -1.44 0.65 -15.62
CA SER A 75 -0.79 -0.59 -16.01
C SER A 75 -0.91 -0.87 -17.50
N SER A 76 -2.05 -0.55 -18.09
CA SER A 76 -2.25 -0.63 -19.54
C SER A 76 -1.47 0.38 -20.40
N LEU A 77 -0.67 1.27 -19.79
CA LEU A 77 0.13 2.27 -20.51
C LEU A 77 1.60 1.84 -20.73
N LEU A 78 2.06 0.82 -20.01
CA LEU A 78 3.40 0.24 -20.18
C LEU A 78 3.25 -1.17 -20.75
N PRO A 79 4.25 -1.69 -21.49
CA PRO A 79 4.27 -3.09 -21.86
C PRO A 79 4.23 -3.99 -20.62
N HIS A 80 3.51 -5.11 -20.68
CA HIS A 80 3.40 -6.07 -19.58
C HIS A 80 4.73 -6.69 -19.15
N GLU A 81 5.74 -6.61 -20.02
CA GLU A 81 7.12 -7.01 -19.80
C GLU A 81 7.88 -6.06 -18.86
N GLU A 82 7.41 -4.82 -18.67
CA GLU A 82 8.02 -3.90 -17.70
C GLU A 82 7.69 -4.29 -16.26
N SER A 83 8.73 -4.49 -15.45
CA SER A 83 8.61 -5.05 -14.10
C SER A 83 8.10 -4.06 -13.06
N PHE A 84 8.38 -2.76 -13.21
CA PHE A 84 8.02 -1.76 -12.21
C PHE A 84 6.80 -0.95 -12.62
N ASN A 85 5.71 -1.12 -11.88
CA ASN A 85 4.51 -0.32 -12.06
C ASN A 85 3.76 -0.16 -10.73
N LEU A 86 3.63 1.07 -10.25
CA LEU A 86 2.94 1.42 -9.01
C LEU A 86 1.41 1.54 -9.14
N ALA A 87 0.84 1.34 -10.33
CA ALA A 87 -0.62 1.39 -10.56
C ALA A 87 -1.42 0.49 -9.60
N PRO A 88 -0.98 -0.75 -9.28
CA PRO A 88 -1.70 -1.61 -8.33
C PRO A 88 -1.87 -0.97 -6.95
N THR A 89 -0.85 -0.27 -6.45
CA THR A 89 -0.92 0.41 -5.15
C THR A 89 -1.94 1.55 -5.15
N THR A 90 -1.99 2.34 -6.24
CA THR A 90 -2.98 3.42 -6.37
C THR A 90 -4.40 2.86 -6.46
N ALA A 91 -4.62 1.83 -7.29
CA ALA A 91 -5.92 1.19 -7.46
C ALA A 91 -6.42 0.57 -6.14
N TYR A 92 -5.55 -0.17 -5.44
CA TYR A 92 -5.85 -0.67 -4.09
C TYR A 92 -6.20 0.47 -3.13
N ASN A 93 -5.45 1.58 -3.15
CA ASN A 93 -5.70 2.67 -2.22
C ASN A 93 -7.08 3.32 -2.45
N ILE A 94 -7.45 3.56 -3.71
CA ILE A 94 -8.78 4.06 -4.07
C ILE A 94 -9.86 3.04 -3.70
N GLY A 95 -9.62 1.75 -3.94
CA GLY A 95 -10.53 0.68 -3.55
C GLY A 95 -10.77 0.63 -2.03
N LEU A 96 -9.73 0.74 -1.21
CA LEU A 96 -9.85 0.77 0.26
C LEU A 96 -10.58 2.02 0.76
N ALA A 97 -10.24 3.21 0.22
CA ALA A 97 -10.95 4.44 0.55
C ALA A 97 -12.44 4.35 0.20
N SER A 98 -12.74 3.77 -0.96
CA SER A 98 -14.10 3.57 -1.43
C SER A 98 -14.85 2.55 -0.57
N TRP A 99 -14.19 1.48 -0.14
CA TRP A 99 -14.77 0.48 0.74
C TRP A 99 -15.18 1.07 2.08
N LEU A 100 -14.32 1.87 2.70
CA LEU A 100 -14.64 2.59 3.94
C LEU A 100 -15.90 3.46 3.81
N LEU A 101 -16.22 3.95 2.61
CA LEU A 101 -17.33 4.84 2.32
C LEU A 101 -18.44 4.21 1.48
N TRP A 102 -18.41 2.90 1.25
CA TRP A 102 -19.16 2.27 0.16
C TRP A 102 -20.63 2.67 0.14
N ASP A 103 -21.29 2.62 1.29
CA ASP A 103 -22.72 2.94 1.46
C ASP A 103 -23.06 4.43 1.25
N SER A 104 -22.06 5.31 1.28
CA SER A 104 -22.21 6.76 1.06
C SER A 104 -21.83 7.19 -0.35
N LEU A 105 -21.23 6.31 -1.15
CA LEU A 105 -20.90 6.60 -2.56
C LEU A 105 -22.14 6.44 -3.43
N ASN A 106 -22.29 7.32 -4.41
CA ASN A 106 -23.32 7.17 -5.43
C ASN A 106 -23.03 5.95 -6.33
N ARG A 107 -24.06 5.42 -7.01
CA ARG A 107 -23.95 4.21 -7.84
C ARG A 107 -22.97 4.37 -9.01
N GLU A 108 -22.85 5.57 -9.58
CA GLU A 108 -21.91 5.84 -10.66
C GLU A 108 -20.47 5.69 -10.17
N THR A 109 -20.14 6.29 -9.02
CA THR A 109 -18.81 6.19 -8.40
C THR A 109 -18.51 4.74 -8.00
N GLN A 110 -19.46 3.99 -7.43
CA GLN A 110 -19.29 2.56 -7.14
C GLN A 110 -18.98 1.76 -8.42
N GLY A 111 -19.69 2.03 -9.52
CA GLY A 111 -19.45 1.41 -10.83
C GLY A 111 -18.05 1.68 -11.37
N LYS A 112 -17.59 2.93 -11.30
CA LYS A 112 -16.23 3.32 -11.73
C LYS A 112 -15.14 2.66 -10.89
N VAL A 113 -15.33 2.54 -9.58
CA VAL A 113 -14.40 1.81 -8.70
C VAL A 113 -14.33 0.34 -9.08
N LYS A 114 -15.49 -0.31 -9.32
CA LYS A 114 -15.54 -1.71 -9.79
C LYS A 114 -14.79 -1.88 -11.11
N GLU A 115 -15.06 -1.02 -12.09
CA GLU A 115 -14.40 -1.06 -13.40
C GLU A 115 -12.88 -0.92 -13.28
N MET A 116 -12.40 0.06 -12.50
CA MET A 116 -10.97 0.26 -12.25
C MET A 116 -10.32 -0.99 -11.65
N LEU A 117 -10.89 -1.54 -10.58
CA LEU A 117 -10.34 -2.71 -9.88
C LEU A 117 -10.26 -3.93 -10.82
N ILE A 118 -11.33 -4.22 -11.56
CA ILE A 118 -11.38 -5.34 -12.51
C ILE A 118 -10.35 -5.15 -13.64
N ARG A 119 -10.28 -3.95 -14.21
CA ARG A 119 -9.36 -3.65 -15.31
C ARG A 119 -7.90 -3.82 -14.89
N GLU A 120 -7.53 -3.23 -13.75
CA GLU A 120 -6.16 -3.32 -13.23
C GLU A 120 -5.82 -4.77 -12.82
N SER A 121 -6.73 -5.48 -12.16
CA SER A 121 -6.51 -6.89 -11.82
C SER A 121 -6.37 -7.78 -13.06
N ASN A 122 -7.15 -7.53 -14.12
CA ASN A 122 -7.01 -8.25 -15.39
C ASN A 122 -5.65 -8.01 -16.05
N TYR A 123 -5.10 -6.81 -15.97
CA TYR A 123 -3.77 -6.54 -16.48
C TYR A 123 -2.69 -7.30 -15.69
N GLN A 124 -2.80 -7.36 -14.35
CA GLN A 124 -1.84 -8.11 -13.54
C GLN A 124 -1.87 -9.63 -13.79
N LEU A 125 -2.97 -10.18 -14.35
CA LEU A 125 -2.99 -11.58 -14.79
C LEU A 125 -2.03 -11.87 -15.95
N LEU A 126 -1.71 -10.85 -16.76
CA LEU A 126 -0.78 -10.96 -17.89
C LEU A 126 0.69 -10.95 -17.46
N ARG A 127 0.97 -10.55 -16.22
CA ARG A 127 2.34 -10.38 -15.70
C ARG A 127 2.78 -11.57 -14.90
N ASN A 128 4.08 -11.80 -14.80
CA ASN A 128 4.64 -12.77 -13.88
C ASN A 128 5.45 -12.05 -12.79
N PRO A 129 5.58 -12.66 -11.60
CA PRO A 129 6.55 -12.20 -10.61
C PRO A 129 7.95 -12.12 -11.23
N ALA A 130 8.64 -11.02 -10.96
CA ALA A 130 9.98 -10.77 -11.48
C ALA A 130 11.05 -11.36 -10.53
N SER A 131 12.23 -11.63 -11.08
CA SER A 131 13.43 -12.05 -10.34
C SER A 131 14.49 -10.97 -10.43
N GLY A 132 15.22 -10.74 -9.34
CA GLY A 132 16.29 -9.76 -9.21
C GLY A 132 16.53 -9.46 -7.73
N TYR A 133 17.80 -9.45 -7.31
CA TYR A 133 18.19 -9.31 -5.90
C TYR A 133 19.50 -8.53 -5.72
N GLU A 134 20.43 -8.68 -6.67
CA GLU A 134 21.66 -7.88 -6.73
C GLU A 134 21.37 -6.48 -7.26
N LYS A 135 21.79 -5.46 -6.51
CA LYS A 135 21.62 -4.02 -6.81
C LYS A 135 20.17 -3.52 -6.90
N ASP A 136 19.23 -4.35 -7.31
CA ASP A 136 17.85 -3.98 -7.63
C ASP A 136 16.92 -5.15 -7.32
N THR A 137 16.52 -5.29 -6.05
CA THR A 137 15.56 -6.31 -5.64
C THR A 137 14.23 -6.14 -6.38
N LYS A 138 13.61 -7.26 -6.78
CA LYS A 138 12.25 -7.30 -7.31
C LYS A 138 11.18 -7.57 -6.25
N ALA A 139 11.57 -7.57 -4.98
CA ALA A 139 10.65 -7.80 -3.87
C ALA A 139 9.54 -6.74 -3.80
N GLU A 140 9.86 -5.44 -3.97
CA GLU A 140 8.82 -4.40 -3.90
C GLU A 140 7.81 -4.55 -5.05
N GLU A 141 8.29 -4.72 -6.28
CA GLU A 141 7.47 -4.89 -7.49
C GLU A 141 6.54 -6.08 -7.40
N ASN A 142 7.01 -7.18 -6.83
CA ASN A 142 6.18 -8.36 -6.60
C ASN A 142 5.16 -8.09 -5.49
N SER A 143 5.56 -7.42 -4.40
CA SER A 143 4.72 -7.19 -3.22
C SER A 143 3.56 -6.21 -3.43
N ILE A 144 3.65 -5.27 -4.37
CA ILE A 144 2.59 -4.27 -4.61
C ILE A 144 1.36 -4.83 -5.33
N VAL A 145 1.48 -6.00 -5.97
CA VAL A 145 0.41 -6.61 -6.80
C VAL A 145 -0.66 -7.34 -5.97
N PRO A 146 -0.33 -8.18 -4.97
CA PRO A 146 -1.28 -9.00 -4.25
C PRO A 146 -2.47 -8.24 -3.65
N ALA A 147 -2.26 -7.09 -3.02
CA ALA A 147 -3.33 -6.37 -2.31
C ALA A 147 -4.48 -5.96 -3.24
N LEU A 148 -4.16 -5.50 -4.47
CA LEU A 148 -5.17 -5.22 -5.49
C LEU A 148 -5.93 -6.50 -5.88
N LEU A 149 -5.20 -7.57 -6.22
CA LEU A 149 -5.81 -8.80 -6.71
C LEU A 149 -6.73 -9.46 -5.67
N VAL A 150 -6.30 -9.46 -4.39
CA VAL A 150 -7.12 -9.95 -3.27
C VAL A 150 -8.34 -9.05 -3.08
N MET A 151 -8.19 -7.72 -3.12
CA MET A 151 -9.32 -6.81 -3.00
C MET A 151 -10.38 -7.07 -4.07
N THR A 152 -9.98 -7.17 -5.34
CA THR A 152 -10.91 -7.40 -6.44
C THR A 152 -11.60 -8.77 -6.31
N SER A 153 -10.86 -9.82 -5.94
CA SER A 153 -11.46 -11.16 -5.76
C SER A 153 -12.43 -11.23 -4.58
N GLN A 154 -12.15 -10.53 -3.49
CA GLN A 154 -13.04 -10.51 -2.32
C GLN A 154 -14.23 -9.57 -2.48
N PHE A 155 -14.10 -8.48 -3.26
CA PHE A 155 -15.21 -7.57 -3.53
C PHE A 155 -16.19 -8.15 -4.54
N PHE A 156 -15.67 -8.88 -5.53
CA PHE A 156 -16.46 -9.38 -6.64
C PHE A 156 -16.28 -10.89 -6.83
N PRO A 157 -16.65 -11.73 -5.83
CA PRO A 157 -16.41 -13.16 -5.87
C PRO A 157 -17.22 -13.90 -6.94
N GLU A 158 -18.29 -13.28 -7.47
CA GLU A 158 -19.11 -13.83 -8.56
C GLU A 158 -18.52 -13.57 -9.95
N GLU A 159 -17.52 -12.69 -10.06
CA GLU A 159 -16.82 -12.48 -11.33
C GLU A 159 -16.10 -13.77 -11.74
N GLN A 160 -16.20 -14.14 -13.03
CA GLN A 160 -15.62 -15.38 -13.56
C GLN A 160 -14.11 -15.53 -13.24
N LYS A 161 -13.40 -14.40 -13.14
CA LYS A 161 -11.96 -14.34 -12.87
C LYS A 161 -11.59 -14.19 -11.40
N ALA A 162 -12.55 -14.14 -10.47
CA ALA A 162 -12.30 -13.92 -9.05
C ALA A 162 -11.27 -14.91 -8.48
N LYS A 163 -11.45 -16.20 -8.78
CA LYS A 163 -10.48 -17.24 -8.38
C LYS A 163 -9.10 -17.04 -9.02
N LEU A 164 -9.04 -16.67 -10.30
CA LEU A 164 -7.78 -16.43 -11.01
C LEU A 164 -7.01 -15.26 -10.40
N TRP A 165 -7.69 -14.18 -10.01
CA TRP A 165 -7.05 -13.06 -9.31
C TRP A 165 -6.48 -13.50 -7.96
N GLU A 166 -7.25 -14.27 -7.17
CA GLU A 166 -6.76 -14.75 -5.87
C GLU A 166 -5.56 -15.70 -6.01
N ASP A 167 -5.61 -16.67 -6.94
CA ASP A 167 -4.50 -17.58 -7.21
C ASP A 167 -3.25 -16.83 -7.69
N LYS A 168 -3.43 -15.82 -8.56
CA LYS A 168 -2.33 -14.98 -9.02
C LYS A 168 -1.75 -14.12 -7.89
N ALA A 169 -2.58 -13.62 -6.98
CA ALA A 169 -2.10 -12.90 -5.80
C ALA A 169 -1.19 -13.76 -4.93
N ARG A 170 -1.55 -15.03 -4.71
CA ARG A 170 -0.73 -15.99 -3.96
C ARG A 170 0.60 -16.28 -4.65
N CYS A 171 0.58 -16.43 -5.97
CA CYS A 171 1.79 -16.57 -6.79
C CYS A 171 2.74 -15.36 -6.62
N PHE A 172 2.25 -14.13 -6.74
CA PHE A 172 3.06 -12.93 -6.45
C PHE A 172 3.56 -12.86 -5.01
N ALA A 173 2.72 -13.20 -4.02
CA ALA A 173 3.10 -13.20 -2.61
C ALA A 173 4.25 -14.17 -2.33
N TYR A 174 4.16 -15.42 -2.81
CA TYR A 174 5.25 -16.39 -2.67
C TYR A 174 6.57 -15.86 -3.25
N HIS A 175 6.51 -15.33 -4.48
CA HIS A 175 7.69 -14.83 -5.20
C HIS A 175 8.21 -13.46 -4.72
N THR A 176 7.59 -12.87 -3.70
CA THR A 176 8.03 -11.58 -3.14
C THR A 176 9.32 -11.73 -2.34
N ILE A 177 9.45 -12.79 -1.54
CA ILE A 177 10.62 -13.03 -0.68
C ILE A 177 11.17 -14.41 -1.02
N THR A 178 11.97 -14.49 -2.08
CA THR A 178 12.57 -15.74 -2.54
C THR A 178 14.08 -15.69 -2.53
N VAL A 179 14.69 -16.81 -2.15
CA VAL A 179 16.15 -17.04 -2.17
C VAL A 179 16.48 -18.15 -3.17
N ASN A 180 17.76 -18.34 -3.50
CA ASN A 180 18.16 -19.31 -4.52
C ASN A 180 17.81 -20.76 -4.12
N SER A 181 17.85 -21.06 -2.83
CA SER A 181 17.47 -22.35 -2.25
C SER A 181 15.96 -22.64 -2.28
N ASP A 182 15.10 -21.66 -2.57
CA ASP A 182 13.65 -21.89 -2.69
C ASP A 182 13.29 -22.74 -3.91
N SER A 183 12.20 -23.48 -3.74
CA SER A 183 11.58 -24.28 -4.79
C SER A 183 10.74 -23.42 -5.74
N ALA A 184 10.42 -23.97 -6.90
CA ALA A 184 9.47 -23.34 -7.81
C ALA A 184 8.05 -23.37 -7.22
N TYR A 185 7.28 -22.31 -7.44
CA TYR A 185 5.86 -22.21 -7.10
C TYR A 185 5.11 -21.65 -8.30
N CYS A 186 3.83 -22.01 -8.49
CA CYS A 186 3.03 -21.62 -9.67
C CYS A 186 3.74 -21.81 -11.04
N GLY A 187 4.68 -22.77 -11.13
CA GLY A 187 5.48 -23.03 -12.34
C GLY A 187 6.65 -22.07 -12.59
N LEU A 188 6.97 -21.20 -11.62
CA LEU A 188 8.01 -20.18 -11.73
C LEU A 188 9.06 -20.36 -10.63
N LYS A 189 10.29 -19.91 -10.90
CA LYS A 189 11.36 -19.76 -9.90
C LYS A 189 11.89 -18.33 -9.98
N THR A 190 12.01 -17.67 -8.83
CA THR A 190 12.55 -16.32 -8.70
C THR A 190 13.56 -16.27 -7.56
N ILE A 191 14.39 -15.23 -7.56
CA ILE A 191 15.28 -14.87 -6.46
C ILE A 191 15.12 -13.36 -6.28
N THR A 192 14.66 -12.94 -5.11
CA THR A 192 14.45 -11.52 -4.75
C THR A 192 15.29 -11.07 -3.56
N ALA A 193 15.89 -12.01 -2.84
CA ALA A 193 16.81 -11.74 -1.73
C ALA A 193 18.05 -12.63 -1.82
N TYR A 194 19.13 -12.20 -1.17
CA TYR A 194 20.26 -13.08 -0.87
C TYR A 194 19.83 -14.17 0.13
N GLU A 195 20.57 -15.29 0.22
CA GLU A 195 20.28 -16.39 1.17
C GLU A 195 20.20 -15.95 2.64
N ASN A 196 20.86 -14.84 2.99
CA ASN A 196 20.80 -14.24 4.33
C ASN A 196 19.70 -13.17 4.47
N PHE A 197 18.78 -13.10 3.51
CA PHE A 197 17.66 -12.15 3.43
C PHE A 197 18.05 -10.67 3.37
N ASN A 198 19.30 -10.34 3.03
CA ASN A 198 19.60 -9.00 2.54
C ASN A 198 18.83 -8.75 1.24
N MET A 199 18.46 -7.50 1.02
CA MET A 199 17.95 -7.02 -0.26
C MET A 199 18.66 -5.71 -0.60
N ASP A 200 19.13 -5.62 -1.84
CA ASP A 200 19.67 -4.38 -2.40
C ASP A 200 18.55 -3.63 -3.12
N ASN A 201 18.66 -2.32 -3.24
CA ASN A 201 17.85 -1.60 -4.21
C ASN A 201 18.58 -0.37 -4.74
N HIS A 202 18.25 0.08 -5.96
CA HIS A 202 18.82 1.28 -6.59
C HIS A 202 20.37 1.33 -6.60
N ASN A 203 21.04 0.17 -6.66
CA ASN A 203 22.49 -0.05 -6.58
C ASN A 203 23.12 0.14 -5.18
N PHE A 204 22.34 0.02 -4.11
CA PHE A 204 22.85 0.06 -2.74
C PHE A 204 22.22 -1.02 -1.87
N GLY A 205 23.03 -1.60 -1.00
CA GLY A 205 22.68 -2.77 -0.20
C GLY A 205 23.52 -2.89 1.07
N PRO A 206 22.96 -3.41 2.17
CA PRO A 206 21.56 -3.79 2.37
C PRO A 206 20.65 -2.54 2.44
N HIS A 207 19.41 -2.65 1.97
CA HIS A 207 18.45 -1.55 1.98
C HIS A 207 17.21 -1.83 2.85
N PRO A 208 17.26 -1.55 4.18
CA PRO A 208 16.18 -1.89 5.12
C PRO A 208 14.78 -1.39 4.75
N LEU A 209 14.69 -0.21 4.12
CA LEU A 209 13.41 0.31 3.62
C LEU A 209 12.71 -0.64 2.63
N TYR A 210 13.47 -1.18 1.66
CA TYR A 210 12.92 -2.10 0.66
C TYR A 210 12.82 -3.53 1.17
N MET A 211 13.58 -3.88 2.22
CA MET A 211 13.32 -5.10 2.99
C MET A 211 11.99 -5.01 3.77
N ALA A 212 11.60 -3.82 4.23
CA ALA A 212 10.33 -3.60 4.93
C ALA A 212 9.13 -3.51 3.96
N ALA A 213 9.37 -3.10 2.70
CA ALA A 213 8.32 -2.87 1.71
C ALA A 213 7.41 -4.10 1.44
N PRO A 214 7.94 -5.34 1.33
CA PRO A 214 7.12 -6.55 1.29
C PRO A 214 6.10 -6.64 2.43
N LEU A 215 6.55 -6.39 3.66
CA LEU A 215 5.73 -6.55 4.86
C LEU A 215 4.59 -5.53 4.90
N VAL A 216 4.84 -4.29 4.46
CA VAL A 216 3.78 -3.27 4.45
C VAL A 216 2.72 -3.53 3.37
N HIS A 217 3.09 -4.13 2.23
CA HIS A 217 2.12 -4.50 1.21
C HIS A 217 1.40 -5.83 1.55
N PHE A 218 2.05 -6.73 2.28
CA PHE A 218 1.38 -7.89 2.85
C PHE A 218 0.36 -7.50 3.93
N ALA A 219 0.65 -6.45 4.73
CA ALA A 219 -0.33 -5.85 5.63
C ALA A 219 -1.60 -5.37 4.90
N ASP A 220 -1.42 -4.73 3.74
CA ASP A 220 -2.53 -4.29 2.88
C ASP A 220 -3.41 -5.48 2.42
N ALA A 221 -2.79 -6.55 1.90
CA ALA A 221 -3.54 -7.74 1.47
C ALA A 221 -4.18 -8.49 2.65
N ALA A 222 -3.48 -8.59 3.78
CA ALA A 222 -3.97 -9.23 4.99
C ALA A 222 -5.20 -8.54 5.57
N LEU A 223 -5.26 -7.21 5.49
CA LEU A 223 -6.44 -6.44 5.89
C LEU A 223 -7.67 -6.89 5.11
N VAL A 224 -7.55 -7.08 3.80
CA VAL A 224 -8.66 -7.52 2.95
C VAL A 224 -9.15 -8.91 3.35
N TYR A 225 -8.24 -9.89 3.54
CA TYR A 225 -8.63 -11.23 3.99
C TYR A 225 -9.32 -11.20 5.36
N LYS A 226 -8.75 -10.49 6.34
CA LYS A 226 -9.31 -10.37 7.69
C LYS A 226 -10.70 -9.73 7.67
N ALA A 227 -10.88 -8.67 6.88
CA ALA A 227 -12.17 -8.00 6.74
C ALA A 227 -13.21 -8.85 5.98
N ALA A 228 -12.76 -9.72 5.08
CA ALA A 228 -13.60 -10.75 4.46
C ALA A 228 -13.86 -11.98 5.37
N GLY A 229 -13.34 -11.99 6.60
CA GLY A 229 -13.49 -13.12 7.53
C GLY A 229 -12.69 -14.36 7.13
N LYS A 230 -11.65 -14.20 6.31
CA LYS A 230 -10.77 -15.26 5.81
C LYS A 230 -9.40 -15.22 6.49
N ASN A 231 -8.75 -16.37 6.54
CA ASN A 231 -7.35 -16.47 6.92
C ASN A 231 -6.45 -15.97 5.79
N VAL A 232 -5.29 -15.41 6.16
CA VAL A 232 -4.26 -15.03 5.20
C VAL A 232 -3.58 -16.31 4.68
N PRO A 233 -3.47 -16.52 3.35
CA PRO A 233 -2.79 -17.69 2.78
C PRO A 233 -1.29 -17.75 3.14
N LEU A 234 -0.76 -18.96 3.23
CA LEU A 234 0.63 -19.21 3.64
C LEU A 234 1.67 -18.60 2.70
N GLU A 235 1.31 -18.35 1.43
CA GLU A 235 2.20 -17.68 0.47
C GLU A 235 2.57 -16.26 0.88
N PHE A 236 1.73 -15.58 1.66
CA PHE A 236 2.04 -14.28 2.26
C PHE A 236 2.96 -14.38 3.48
N CYS A 237 3.22 -15.60 3.95
CA CYS A 237 4.11 -15.88 5.07
C CYS A 237 5.46 -16.47 4.62
N HIS A 238 5.60 -16.80 3.33
CA HIS A 238 6.81 -17.40 2.76
C HIS A 238 8.01 -16.47 3.02
N ASN A 239 9.01 -17.00 3.74
CA ASN A 239 10.24 -16.30 4.13
C ASN A 239 10.07 -14.95 4.87
N VAL A 240 8.88 -14.65 5.38
CA VAL A 240 8.63 -13.42 6.15
C VAL A 240 9.43 -13.38 7.45
N LEU A 241 9.46 -14.46 8.22
CA LEU A 241 10.16 -14.50 9.51
C LEU A 241 11.68 -14.28 9.34
N PRO A 242 12.39 -15.01 8.46
CA PRO A 242 13.80 -14.74 8.22
C PRO A 242 14.10 -13.32 7.74
N LEU A 243 13.28 -12.77 6.84
CA LEU A 243 13.42 -11.38 6.40
C LEU A 243 13.23 -10.40 7.57
N TRP A 244 12.24 -10.63 8.42
CA TRP A 244 11.97 -9.79 9.58
C TRP A 244 13.11 -9.83 10.61
N GLU A 245 13.65 -11.01 10.92
CA GLU A 245 14.82 -11.13 11.79
C GLU A 245 16.02 -10.39 11.21
N ARG A 246 16.23 -10.50 9.90
CA ARG A 246 17.29 -9.76 9.22
C ARG A 246 17.05 -8.25 9.28
N LEU A 247 15.82 -7.80 9.03
CA LEU A 247 15.43 -6.38 9.08
C LEU A 247 15.68 -5.77 10.47
N LYS A 248 15.32 -6.48 11.55
CA LYS A 248 15.53 -6.04 12.94
C LYS A 248 17.00 -5.78 13.26
N SER A 249 17.93 -6.49 12.63
CA SER A 249 19.38 -6.25 12.82
C SER A 249 19.83 -4.85 12.38
N PHE A 250 19.03 -4.15 11.58
CA PHE A 250 19.27 -2.77 11.18
C PHE A 250 18.47 -1.74 11.99
N LEU A 251 17.66 -2.17 12.95
CA LEU A 251 16.80 -1.27 13.73
C LEU A 251 17.58 -0.66 14.90
N LYS A 252 17.64 0.67 14.95
CA LYS A 252 18.18 1.41 16.11
C LYS A 252 17.12 1.54 17.21
N GLN A 253 17.56 1.94 18.41
CA GLN A 253 16.68 2.16 19.57
C GLN A 253 15.58 3.22 19.34
N ASP A 254 15.84 4.18 18.45
CA ASP A 254 14.89 5.22 18.04
C ASP A 254 13.99 4.79 16.86
N TYR A 255 14.03 3.51 16.49
CA TYR A 255 13.34 2.90 15.36
C TYR A 255 13.77 3.40 13.98
N SER A 256 14.87 4.16 13.88
CA SER A 256 15.49 4.48 12.61
C SER A 256 16.33 3.31 12.07
N TRP A 257 16.65 3.34 10.78
CA TRP A 257 17.54 2.34 10.18
C TRP A 257 19.02 2.70 10.46
N SER A 258 19.85 1.68 10.71
CA SER A 258 21.30 1.82 10.87
C SER A 258 22.05 1.88 9.53
N ALA A 259 21.46 1.36 8.47
CA ALA A 259 22.00 1.41 7.11
C ALA A 259 21.55 2.65 6.33
N ASN A 260 22.29 2.97 5.28
CA ASN A 260 21.95 4.03 4.33
C ASN A 260 20.63 3.71 3.61
N SER A 261 19.91 4.75 3.18
CA SER A 261 18.69 4.63 2.40
C SER A 261 18.53 5.78 1.43
N SER A 262 17.85 5.52 0.32
CA SER A 262 17.55 6.52 -0.72
C SER A 262 16.47 7.55 -0.36
N TRP A 263 15.73 7.34 0.73
CA TRP A 263 14.57 8.17 1.12
C TRP A 263 14.71 8.65 2.55
N HIS A 264 14.17 9.83 2.86
CA HIS A 264 13.94 10.32 4.22
C HIS A 264 12.47 10.74 4.37
N PRO A 265 11.85 10.56 5.55
CA PRO A 265 12.37 9.93 6.76
C PRO A 265 12.55 8.41 6.64
N THR A 266 13.30 7.84 7.59
CA THR A 266 13.73 6.44 7.56
C THR A 266 13.40 5.77 8.89
N GLY A 267 13.06 4.49 8.82
CA GLY A 267 12.82 3.68 10.01
C GLY A 267 11.51 2.92 9.98
N LEU A 268 11.32 2.08 11.00
CA LEU A 268 10.13 1.26 11.15
C LEU A 268 8.87 2.10 11.41
N SER A 269 9.01 3.33 11.91
CA SER A 269 7.86 4.24 12.10
C SER A 269 7.18 4.63 10.80
N ARG A 270 7.95 4.73 9.70
CA ARG A 270 7.42 4.93 8.36
C ARG A 270 6.68 3.68 7.89
N GLU A 271 7.14 2.50 8.30
CA GLU A 271 6.71 1.17 7.85
C GLU A 271 5.84 0.44 8.91
N ILE A 272 5.12 1.19 9.76
CA ILE A 272 4.38 0.66 10.93
C ILE A 272 3.45 -0.51 10.60
N SER A 273 2.77 -0.49 9.45
CA SER A 273 1.87 -1.58 9.06
C SER A 273 2.60 -2.90 8.83
N GLY A 274 3.89 -2.88 8.50
CA GLY A 274 4.74 -4.07 8.43
C GLY A 274 4.98 -4.67 9.82
N ALA A 275 5.25 -3.83 10.84
CA ALA A 275 5.31 -4.31 12.23
C ALA A 275 3.97 -4.86 12.70
N THR A 276 2.85 -4.21 12.34
CA THR A 276 1.50 -4.73 12.62
C THR A 276 1.22 -6.06 11.93
N PHE A 277 1.71 -6.26 10.70
CA PHE A 277 1.61 -7.55 10.03
C PHE A 277 2.34 -8.66 10.82
N MET A 278 3.55 -8.38 11.31
CA MET A 278 4.28 -9.32 12.16
C MET A 278 3.51 -9.65 13.46
N SER A 279 2.98 -8.62 14.11
CA SER A 279 2.22 -8.74 15.36
C SER A 279 0.89 -9.50 15.19
N ILE A 280 0.08 -9.13 14.19
CA ILE A 280 -1.32 -9.59 14.07
C ILE A 280 -1.49 -10.80 13.16
N ILE A 281 -0.63 -10.96 12.17
CA ILE A 281 -0.70 -12.06 11.20
C ILE A 281 0.32 -13.14 11.52
N MET A 282 1.57 -12.76 11.75
CA MET A 282 2.63 -13.72 12.11
C MET A 282 2.65 -14.07 13.60
N ASN A 283 1.91 -13.31 14.43
CA ASN A 283 1.82 -13.51 15.88
C ASN A 283 3.18 -13.47 16.59
N VAL A 284 4.05 -12.54 16.17
CA VAL A 284 5.39 -12.31 16.74
C VAL A 284 5.64 -10.82 16.98
N ASP A 285 6.52 -10.49 17.92
CA ASP A 285 7.04 -9.14 18.14
C ASP A 285 5.98 -8.04 18.35
N TRP A 286 4.84 -8.40 18.97
CA TRP A 286 3.82 -7.44 19.41
C TRP A 286 4.40 -6.34 20.32
N GLU A 287 5.46 -6.64 21.08
CA GLU A 287 6.18 -5.68 21.92
C GLU A 287 6.85 -4.59 21.09
N ILE A 288 7.44 -4.93 19.93
CA ILE A 288 8.07 -3.97 19.01
C ILE A 288 7.03 -3.01 18.43
N GLU A 289 5.87 -3.53 18.03
CA GLU A 289 4.77 -2.69 17.55
C GLU A 289 4.32 -1.70 18.64
N ASN A 290 4.07 -2.19 19.86
CA ASN A 290 3.62 -1.36 20.97
C ASN A 290 4.64 -0.31 21.39
N SER A 291 5.93 -0.68 21.42
CA SER A 291 7.01 0.22 21.79
C SER A 291 7.24 1.28 20.71
N LEU A 292 7.07 0.93 19.43
CA LEU A 292 7.11 1.86 18.30
C LEU A 292 5.95 2.87 18.34
N LEU A 293 4.72 2.40 18.60
CA LEU A 293 3.55 3.28 18.78
C LEU A 293 3.75 4.25 19.95
N SER A 294 4.24 3.74 21.08
CA SER A 294 4.55 4.54 22.27
C SER A 294 5.63 5.58 21.99
N TYR A 295 6.70 5.19 21.29
CA TYR A 295 7.76 6.09 20.87
C TYR A 295 7.22 7.20 19.96
N LYS A 296 6.37 6.86 18.98
CA LYS A 296 5.75 7.84 18.08
C LYS A 296 4.91 8.84 18.86
N VAL A 297 4.01 8.37 19.73
CA VAL A 297 3.14 9.22 20.55
C VAL A 297 3.94 10.15 21.47
N LYS A 298 5.04 9.66 22.06
CA LYS A 298 5.89 10.45 22.97
C LYS A 298 6.71 11.51 22.24
N ASN A 299 7.30 11.17 21.10
CA ASN A 299 8.28 12.02 20.42
C ASN A 299 7.69 12.88 19.29
N GLN A 300 6.56 12.45 18.73
CA GLN A 300 5.88 13.17 17.66
C GLN A 300 4.46 13.47 18.12
N LYS A 301 4.15 14.77 18.30
CA LYS A 301 2.77 15.21 18.57
C LYS A 301 1.80 14.90 17.42
N TYR A 302 2.33 14.40 16.29
CA TYR A 302 1.62 14.13 15.05
C TYR A 302 2.04 12.77 14.47
N PHE A 303 1.12 12.10 13.79
CA PHE A 303 1.42 10.83 13.09
C PHE A 303 2.20 11.03 11.79
N VAL A 304 2.14 12.24 11.22
CA VAL A 304 2.91 12.66 10.04
C VAL A 304 4.32 13.08 10.46
N GLU A 305 5.32 12.74 9.65
CA GLU A 305 6.73 12.90 9.99
C GLU A 305 7.21 14.35 9.92
N LYS A 306 6.51 15.19 9.13
CA LYS A 306 6.68 16.65 9.12
C LYS A 306 5.31 17.34 9.09
N LYS A 307 5.21 18.49 9.75
CA LYS A 307 4.06 19.39 9.60
C LYS A 307 4.01 19.82 8.14
N VAL A 308 2.98 19.38 7.42
CA VAL A 308 2.74 19.86 6.05
C VAL A 308 2.05 21.21 6.20
N ASP A 309 2.71 22.31 5.85
CA ASP A 309 1.98 23.58 5.67
C ASP A 309 0.90 23.38 4.60
N VAL A 310 -0.12 24.24 4.58
CA VAL A 310 -1.24 24.09 3.64
C VAL A 310 -0.70 23.90 2.22
N VAL A 311 -0.89 22.70 1.65
CA VAL A 311 -0.42 22.35 0.31
C VAL A 311 -1.21 23.22 -0.68
N ASN A 312 -0.59 24.33 -1.05
CA ASN A 312 -1.21 25.38 -1.86
C ASN A 312 -0.52 25.57 -3.22
N ARG A 313 0.67 24.98 -3.44
CA ARG A 313 1.44 25.11 -4.70
C ARG A 313 2.25 23.83 -4.99
N GLN A 314 2.45 23.54 -6.27
CA GLN A 314 3.24 22.40 -6.80
C GLN A 314 4.68 22.36 -6.27
N GLN A 315 5.31 23.49 -5.97
CA GLN A 315 6.66 23.52 -5.36
C GLN A 315 6.70 22.94 -3.93
N TYR A 316 5.56 22.76 -3.28
CA TYR A 316 5.40 22.09 -1.98
C TYR A 316 4.89 20.64 -2.11
N TYR A 317 4.70 20.16 -3.34
CA TYR A 317 4.58 18.72 -3.68
C TYR A 317 5.96 18.03 -3.49
N ASP A 318 6.68 18.40 -2.43
CA ASP A 318 7.96 17.78 -2.11
C ASP A 318 7.72 16.32 -1.68
N THR A 319 8.78 15.54 -1.77
CA THR A 319 8.99 14.21 -1.16
C THR A 319 8.38 14.11 0.24
N ASP A 320 8.40 15.21 1.00
CA ASP A 320 7.78 15.33 2.32
C ASP A 320 6.25 15.12 2.31
N TRP A 321 5.50 15.71 1.37
CA TRP A 321 4.04 15.51 1.30
C TRP A 321 3.71 14.06 0.95
N PHE A 322 4.40 13.52 -0.06
CA PHE A 322 4.26 12.13 -0.46
C PHE A 322 4.51 11.19 0.73
N ASN A 323 5.65 11.33 1.41
CA ASN A 323 5.97 10.48 2.55
C ASN A 323 4.91 10.59 3.65
N ASN A 324 4.46 11.81 3.98
CA ASN A 324 3.42 12.01 4.99
C ASN A 324 2.09 11.31 4.63
N CYS A 325 1.67 11.35 3.36
CA CYS A 325 0.48 10.63 2.90
C CYS A 325 0.64 9.12 3.07
N ILE A 326 1.81 8.60 2.70
CA ILE A 326 2.11 7.16 2.79
C ILE A 326 2.18 6.69 4.25
N VAL A 327 2.87 7.40 5.15
CA VAL A 327 2.89 6.94 6.56
C VAL A 327 1.51 7.08 7.19
N ALA A 328 0.76 8.16 6.90
CA ALA A 328 -0.60 8.30 7.40
C ALA A 328 -1.50 7.12 6.98
N LYS A 329 -1.43 6.71 5.70
CA LYS A 329 -2.10 5.48 5.23
C LYS A 329 -1.69 4.28 6.08
N ARG A 330 -0.40 4.06 6.32
CA ARG A 330 0.10 2.88 7.04
C ARG A 330 -0.39 2.83 8.48
N TYR A 331 -0.54 3.97 9.15
CA TYR A 331 -1.18 4.03 10.47
C TYR A 331 -2.67 3.67 10.40
N VAL A 332 -3.39 4.11 9.37
CA VAL A 332 -4.79 3.69 9.16
C VAL A 332 -4.88 2.18 8.93
N VAL A 333 -4.03 1.62 8.07
CA VAL A 333 -3.99 0.16 7.79
C VAL A 333 -3.65 -0.63 9.05
N SER A 334 -2.64 -0.20 9.81
CA SER A 334 -2.28 -0.78 11.11
C SER A 334 -3.48 -0.81 12.04
N TRP A 335 -4.17 0.33 12.20
CA TRP A 335 -5.35 0.40 13.05
C TRP A 335 -6.49 -0.50 12.57
N LEU A 336 -6.74 -0.55 11.26
CA LEU A 336 -7.77 -1.40 10.66
C LEU A 336 -7.44 -2.89 10.78
N LEU A 337 -6.17 -3.29 10.80
CA LEU A 337 -5.78 -4.69 11.04
C LEU A 337 -6.11 -5.14 12.47
N HIS A 338 -5.99 -4.24 13.45
CA HIS A 338 -6.47 -4.48 14.82
C HIS A 338 -8.00 -4.46 14.91
N ASN A 339 -8.67 -3.72 14.01
CA ASN A 339 -10.12 -3.47 14.06
C ASN A 339 -10.83 -3.76 12.72
N PRO A 340 -10.70 -4.96 12.14
CA PRO A 340 -11.15 -5.22 10.76
C PRO A 340 -12.66 -5.11 10.59
N LYS A 341 -13.42 -5.31 11.69
CA LYS A 341 -14.89 -5.20 11.72
C LYS A 341 -15.42 -3.80 11.42
N ILE A 342 -14.55 -2.78 11.43
CA ILE A 342 -14.96 -1.44 11.07
C ILE A 342 -15.16 -1.29 9.58
N LEU A 343 -14.42 -2.03 8.74
CA LEU A 343 -14.74 -2.07 7.32
C LEU A 343 -16.18 -2.61 7.16
N PRO A 344 -16.98 -2.03 6.25
CA PRO A 344 -18.29 -2.59 6.01
C PRO A 344 -18.10 -4.02 5.50
N LYS A 345 -19.16 -4.83 5.58
CA LYS A 345 -19.15 -6.11 4.87
C LYS A 345 -18.67 -5.85 3.45
N THR A 346 -17.85 -6.77 2.92
CA THR A 346 -17.41 -6.66 1.53
C THR A 346 -18.64 -6.35 0.68
N PRO A 347 -18.54 -5.38 -0.25
CA PRO A 347 -19.67 -4.95 -1.06
C PRO A 347 -20.08 -6.05 -2.02
N LEU A 348 -20.68 -7.09 -1.45
CA LEU A 348 -21.28 -8.21 -2.11
C LEU A 348 -22.70 -7.77 -2.42
N MET A 349 -23.00 -7.76 -3.71
CA MET A 349 -24.30 -7.50 -4.30
C MET A 349 -24.68 -6.00 -4.34
N ILE A 350 -24.18 -5.29 -5.36
CA ILE A 350 -25.09 -4.36 -6.04
C ILE A 350 -26.02 -5.27 -6.85
N ASN A 351 -27.14 -5.68 -6.23
CA ASN A 351 -28.31 -6.09 -6.99
C ASN A 351 -28.92 -4.86 -7.68
#